data_AF-A0A968QTZ4-F1
#
_entry.id   AF-A0A968QTZ4-F1
#
_cell.length_a   1.000
_cell.length_b   1.000
_cell.length_c   1.000
_cell.angle_alpha   90.00
_cell.angle_beta   90.00
_cell.angle_gamma   90.00
#
_symmetry.space_group_name_H-M   'P 1'
#
loop_
_entity.id
_entity.type
_entity.pdbx_description
1 polymer ?
#
loop_
_entity_poly.entity_id
_entity_poly.type
_entity_poly.pdbx_seq_one_letter_code
_entity_poly.pdbx_strand_id
1 'polypeptide(L)'
;MTKMLQQSFERMKTDYVDLYFLHGISSVKDIYAGTKEWAEKAKKDKKIRFFGFSTHRNMEDCLLDAAKLGWIDGIMMTYNYRVMDSDKMKQAVDACQKAGIGLTAMKTQGKSPGFDFLKAESETAKKLTDRLLQKGFTEHQA
;
A
#
# COMPACT_ATOMS: atom_id res chain seq x y z
N MET A 1 17.39 7.73 -4.57
CA MET A 1 16.12 7.63 -5.32
C MET A 1 16.25 8.08 -6.77
N THR A 2 16.92 9.20 -7.10
CA THR A 2 17.10 9.67 -8.49
C THR A 2 17.60 8.61 -9.47
N LYS A 3 18.65 7.85 -9.12
CA LYS A 3 19.17 6.76 -9.97
C LYS A 3 18.11 5.70 -10.28
N MET A 4 17.28 5.32 -9.30
CA MET A 4 16.21 4.32 -9.47
C MET A 4 15.06 4.85 -10.32
N LEU A 5 14.72 6.13 -10.18
CA LEU A 5 13.74 6.80 -11.03
C LEU A 5 14.22 6.81 -12.50
N GLN A 6 15.48 7.20 -12.74
CA GLN A 6 16.08 7.21 -14.08
C GLN A 6 16.10 5.81 -14.72
N GLN A 7 16.45 4.77 -13.96
CA GLN A 7 16.37 3.39 -14.45
C GLN A 7 14.93 2.97 -14.79
N SER A 8 13.93 3.50 -14.08
CA SER A 8 12.53 3.23 -14.36
C SER A 8 12.09 3.91 -15.66
N PHE A 9 12.52 5.14 -15.88
CA PHE A 9 12.34 5.87 -17.15
C PHE A 9 12.91 5.12 -18.34
N GLU A 10 14.14 4.64 -18.25
CA GLU A 10 14.79 3.85 -19.31
C GLU A 10 14.00 2.58 -19.64
N ARG A 11 13.56 1.83 -18.63
CA ARG A 11 12.79 0.58 -18.82
C ARG A 11 11.41 0.82 -19.42
N MET A 12 10.72 1.87 -18.96
CA MET A 12 9.36 2.18 -19.40
C MET A 12 9.31 3.07 -20.64
N LYS A 13 10.47 3.52 -21.14
CA LYS A 13 10.61 4.44 -22.29
C LYS A 13 9.77 5.71 -22.12
N THR A 14 9.82 6.28 -20.92
CA THR A 14 9.14 7.52 -20.52
C THR A 14 10.13 8.37 -19.74
N ASP A 15 9.89 9.67 -19.60
CA ASP A 15 10.66 10.57 -18.74
C ASP A 15 9.84 11.08 -17.54
N TYR A 16 8.67 10.46 -17.33
CA TYR A 16 7.69 10.80 -16.31
C TYR A 16 6.93 9.57 -15.78
N VAL A 17 6.51 9.62 -14.51
CA VAL A 17 5.56 8.68 -13.91
C VAL A 17 4.48 9.41 -13.12
N ASP A 18 3.24 8.92 -13.16
CA ASP A 18 2.17 9.54 -12.39
C ASP A 18 2.36 9.36 -10.88
N LEU A 19 2.69 8.16 -10.41
CA LEU A 19 2.83 7.86 -8.98
C LEU A 19 4.10 7.05 -8.72
N TYR A 20 4.98 7.55 -7.86
CA TYR A 20 6.22 6.89 -7.47
C TYR A 20 6.17 6.43 -6.01
N PHE A 21 6.43 5.14 -5.78
CA PHE A 21 6.42 4.55 -4.44
C PHE A 21 7.83 4.29 -3.91
N LEU A 22 8.09 4.70 -2.66
CA LEU A 22 9.12 4.04 -1.84
C LEU A 22 8.61 2.64 -1.45
N HIS A 23 9.39 1.61 -1.78
CA HIS A 23 8.90 0.25 -1.71
C HIS A 23 9.05 -0.36 -0.31
N GLY A 24 7.94 -0.90 0.23
CA GLY A 24 7.96 -1.93 1.26
C GLY A 24 8.33 -1.48 2.68
N ILE A 25 7.99 -0.25 3.08
CA ILE A 25 8.26 0.22 4.45
C ILE A 25 7.42 -0.53 5.49
N SER A 26 7.92 -0.65 6.72
CA SER A 26 7.19 -1.18 7.87
C SER A 26 6.97 -0.13 8.97
N SER A 27 7.54 1.05 8.79
CA SER A 27 7.32 2.24 9.60
C SER A 27 7.57 3.48 8.75
N VAL A 28 6.85 4.58 9.00
CA VAL A 28 7.18 5.88 8.37
C VAL A 28 8.59 6.37 8.74
N LYS A 29 9.18 5.83 9.81
CA LYS A 29 10.58 6.07 10.21
C LYS A 29 11.60 5.43 9.26
N ASP A 30 11.18 4.47 8.44
CA ASP A 30 12.02 3.83 7.42
C ASP A 30 12.19 4.73 6.19
N ILE A 31 11.40 5.81 6.08
CA ILE A 31 11.54 6.82 5.04
C ILE A 31 12.85 7.58 5.28
N TYR A 32 13.78 7.49 4.33
CA TYR A 32 15.09 8.12 4.44
C TYR A 32 14.98 9.64 4.63
N ALA A 33 15.89 10.21 5.41
CA ALA A 33 16.07 11.66 5.49
C ALA A 33 16.29 12.25 4.08
N GLY A 34 15.67 13.39 3.79
CA GLY A 34 15.72 14.02 2.45
C GLY A 34 14.68 13.50 1.45
N THR A 35 13.89 12.47 1.78
CA THR A 35 12.90 11.91 0.84
C THR A 35 11.79 12.91 0.51
N LYS A 36 11.35 13.70 1.49
CA LYS A 36 10.32 14.73 1.29
C LYS A 36 10.81 15.78 0.29
N GLU A 37 11.98 16.33 0.53
CA GLU A 37 12.62 17.35 -0.30
C GLU A 37 12.89 16.80 -1.71
N TRP A 38 13.33 15.54 -1.81
CA TRP A 38 13.50 14.85 -3.08
C TRP A 38 12.17 14.72 -3.85
N ALA A 39 11.09 14.30 -3.17
CA ALA A 39 9.78 14.13 -3.78
C ALA A 39 9.20 15.47 -4.26
N GLU A 40 9.28 16.52 -3.44
CA GLU A 40 8.86 17.87 -3.80
C GLU A 40 9.63 18.39 -5.02
N LYS A 41 10.96 18.20 -5.05
CA LYS A 41 11.77 18.56 -6.22
C LYS A 41 11.40 17.75 -7.45
N ALA A 42 11.24 16.43 -7.34
CA ALA A 42 10.86 15.58 -8.47
C ALA A 42 9.48 15.94 -9.04
N LYS A 43 8.53 16.32 -8.17
CA LYS A 43 7.23 16.88 -8.58
C LYS A 43 7.38 18.21 -9.31
N LYS A 44 8.15 19.14 -8.74
CA LYS A 44 8.42 20.47 -9.34
C LYS A 44 9.07 20.36 -10.72
N ASP A 45 10.00 19.42 -10.88
CA ASP A 45 10.68 19.14 -12.15
C ASP A 45 9.79 18.34 -13.13
N LYS A 46 8.53 18.05 -12.78
CA LYS A 46 7.57 17.28 -13.56
C LYS A 46 8.08 15.89 -13.95
N LYS A 47 8.88 15.27 -13.07
CA LYS A 47 9.37 13.89 -13.23
C LYS A 47 8.43 12.87 -12.58
N ILE A 48 7.71 13.28 -11.54
CA ILE A 48 6.63 12.51 -10.94
C ILE A 48 5.40 13.42 -10.71
N ARG A 49 4.16 12.89 -10.71
CA ARG A 49 2.99 13.66 -10.23
C ARG A 49 2.81 13.57 -8.73
N PHE A 50 2.89 12.33 -8.25
CA PHE A 50 2.54 11.91 -6.91
C PHE A 50 3.65 11.04 -6.34
N PHE A 51 3.79 11.10 -5.03
CA PHE A 51 4.73 10.34 -4.24
C PHE A 51 4.00 9.59 -3.13
N GLY A 52 4.51 8.39 -2.85
CA GLY A 52 3.92 7.52 -1.85
C GLY A 52 4.88 6.47 -1.34
N PHE A 53 4.33 5.50 -0.61
CA PHE A 53 5.03 4.25 -0.33
C PHE A 53 4.13 3.03 -0.48
N SER A 54 4.74 1.86 -0.56
CA SER A 54 4.05 0.59 -0.34
C SER A 54 4.40 0.00 1.02
N THR A 55 3.49 -0.76 1.61
CA THR A 55 3.74 -1.48 2.87
C THR A 55 3.10 -2.87 2.87
N HIS A 56 3.81 -3.85 3.43
CA HIS A 56 3.35 -5.23 3.57
C HIS A 56 3.10 -5.65 5.02
N ARG A 57 3.55 -4.84 5.99
CA ARG A 57 3.59 -5.17 7.43
C ARG A 57 3.31 -3.91 8.22
N ASN A 58 2.77 -4.07 9.43
CA ASN A 58 2.48 -2.93 10.32
C ASN A 58 1.64 -1.83 9.62
N MET A 59 0.72 -2.26 8.76
CA MET A 59 0.04 -1.38 7.81
C MET A 59 -0.80 -0.32 8.55
N GLU A 60 -1.50 -0.73 9.61
CA GLU A 60 -2.35 0.16 10.40
C GLU A 60 -1.58 1.39 10.90
N ASP A 61 -0.40 1.18 11.51
CA ASP A 61 0.43 2.27 12.01
C ASP A 61 1.07 3.07 10.88
N CYS A 62 1.51 2.41 9.81
CA CYS A 62 2.03 3.11 8.63
C CYS A 62 1.00 4.08 8.05
N LEU A 63 -0.27 3.65 7.93
CA LEU A 63 -1.36 4.48 7.41
C LEU A 63 -1.69 5.64 8.37
N LEU A 64 -1.88 5.34 9.67
CA LEU A 64 -2.20 6.34 10.68
C LEU A 64 -1.12 7.42 10.78
N ASP A 65 0.15 7.04 10.70
CA ASP A 65 1.24 8.00 10.78
C ASP A 65 1.44 8.76 9.46
N ALA A 66 1.26 8.10 8.30
CA ALA A 66 1.33 8.78 7.01
C ALA A 66 0.25 9.87 6.86
N ALA A 67 -0.96 9.62 7.38
CA ALA A 67 -2.06 10.59 7.38
C ALA A 67 -1.70 11.92 8.09
N LYS A 68 -0.69 11.91 8.98
CA LYS A 68 -0.23 13.09 9.72
C LYS A 68 0.90 13.86 9.02
N LEU A 69 1.49 13.30 7.95
CA LEU A 69 2.70 13.87 7.32
C LEU A 69 2.40 15.03 6.37
N GLY A 70 1.26 15.00 5.67
CA GLY A 70 0.83 16.07 4.75
C GLY A 70 1.58 16.17 3.42
N TRP A 71 2.47 15.23 3.09
CA TRP A 71 3.22 15.22 1.81
C TRP A 71 3.18 13.87 1.07
N ILE A 72 2.48 12.87 1.63
CA ILE A 72 2.24 11.57 1.01
C ILE A 72 0.93 11.66 0.21
N ASP A 73 0.96 11.34 -1.08
CA ASP A 73 -0.23 11.40 -1.93
C ASP A 73 -0.88 10.01 -2.11
N GLY A 74 -0.11 8.94 -1.99
CA GLY A 74 -0.60 7.58 -2.25
C GLY A 74 0.06 6.51 -1.38
N ILE A 75 -0.70 5.47 -1.03
CA ILE A 75 -0.19 4.29 -0.32
C ILE A 75 -0.69 3.02 -0.99
N MET A 76 0.22 2.08 -1.28
CA MET A 76 -0.13 0.73 -1.71
C MET A 76 -0.03 -0.25 -0.55
N MET A 77 -1.13 -0.93 -0.21
CA MET A 77 -1.20 -1.82 0.95
C MET A 77 -1.94 -3.13 0.65
N THR A 78 -1.69 -4.16 1.46
CA THR A 78 -2.48 -5.40 1.38
C THR A 78 -3.91 -5.09 1.80
N TYR A 79 -4.87 -5.38 0.92
CA TYR A 79 -6.29 -5.18 1.18
C TYR A 79 -7.06 -6.41 0.73
N ASN A 80 -7.62 -7.14 1.68
CA ASN A 80 -8.53 -8.26 1.43
C ASN A 80 -9.35 -8.56 2.70
N TYR A 81 -10.34 -9.43 2.56
CA TYR A 81 -11.25 -9.76 3.65
C TYR A 81 -10.59 -10.37 4.89
N ARG A 82 -9.36 -10.90 4.78
CA ARG A 82 -8.60 -11.47 5.91
C ARG A 82 -7.90 -10.39 6.74
N VAL A 83 -7.62 -9.21 6.16
CA VAL A 83 -6.84 -8.14 6.82
C VAL A 83 -7.63 -6.88 7.18
N MET A 84 -8.83 -6.72 6.61
CA MET A 84 -9.61 -5.47 6.75
C MET A 84 -10.64 -5.50 7.89
N ASP A 85 -10.65 -6.53 8.74
CA ASP A 85 -11.69 -6.71 9.77
C ASP A 85 -11.41 -5.92 11.07
N SER A 86 -10.14 -5.59 11.37
CA SER A 86 -9.80 -4.90 12.62
C SER A 86 -10.30 -3.44 12.63
N ASP A 87 -10.74 -2.98 13.81
CA ASP A 87 -11.19 -1.59 13.97
C ASP A 87 -10.05 -0.58 13.74
N LYS A 88 -8.83 -0.95 14.14
CA LYS A 88 -7.64 -0.12 13.92
C LYS A 88 -7.33 0.04 12.43
N MET A 89 -7.49 -1.01 11.62
CA MET A 89 -7.35 -0.91 10.16
C MET A 89 -8.44 -0.01 9.55
N LYS A 90 -9.70 -0.15 9.97
CA LYS A 90 -10.79 0.71 9.50
C LYS A 90 -10.52 2.19 9.81
N GLN A 91 -10.05 2.48 11.03
CA GLN A 91 -9.62 3.83 11.44
C GLN A 91 -8.44 4.34 10.60
N ALA A 92 -7.47 3.48 10.30
CA ALA A 92 -6.31 3.84 9.48
C ALA A 92 -6.71 4.22 8.04
N VAL A 93 -7.63 3.47 7.44
CA VAL A 93 -8.20 3.79 6.12
C VAL A 93 -8.94 5.12 6.12
N ASP A 94 -9.79 5.34 7.12
CA ASP A 94 -10.55 6.58 7.30
C ASP A 94 -9.62 7.79 7.49
N ALA A 95 -8.55 7.64 8.28
CA ALA A 95 -7.54 8.68 8.47
C ALA A 95 -6.84 9.06 7.15
N CYS A 96 -6.45 8.08 6.33
CA CYS A 96 -5.87 8.35 5.01
C CYS A 96 -6.85 9.04 4.07
N GLN A 97 -8.13 8.62 4.06
CA GLN A 97 -9.16 9.25 3.25
C GLN A 97 -9.37 10.72 3.64
N LYS A 98 -9.47 11.01 4.95
CA LYS A 98 -9.59 12.38 5.47
C LYS A 98 -8.37 13.25 5.15
N ALA A 99 -7.17 12.65 5.12
CA ALA A 99 -5.94 13.33 4.75
C ALA A 99 -5.77 13.51 3.23
N GLY A 100 -6.68 12.99 2.40
CA GLY A 100 -6.62 13.09 0.94
C GLY A 100 -5.60 12.13 0.30
N ILE A 101 -5.21 11.06 0.99
CA ILE A 101 -4.25 10.06 0.51
C ILE A 101 -4.98 8.99 -0.32
N GLY A 102 -4.54 8.78 -1.56
CA GLY A 102 -5.03 7.69 -2.40
C GLY A 102 -4.57 6.32 -1.90
N LEU A 103 -5.47 5.34 -1.87
CA LEU A 103 -5.17 3.97 -1.42
C LEU A 103 -5.25 2.97 -2.58
N THR A 104 -4.14 2.29 -2.86
CA THR A 104 -4.05 1.24 -3.88
C THR A 104 -4.05 -0.14 -3.21
N ALA A 105 -5.08 -0.93 -3.48
CA ALA A 105 -5.21 -2.29 -2.95
C ALA A 105 -4.29 -3.28 -3.68
N MET A 106 -3.48 -4.04 -2.94
CA MET A 106 -2.76 -5.23 -3.43
C MET A 106 -3.20 -6.50 -2.70
N LYS A 107 -2.98 -7.67 -3.33
CA LYS A 107 -3.33 -9.01 -2.80
C LYS A 107 -4.82 -9.14 -2.43
N THR A 108 -5.68 -8.67 -3.32
CA THR A 108 -7.13 -8.60 -3.12
C THR A 108 -7.82 -9.95 -2.98
N GLN A 109 -7.21 -11.02 -3.50
CA GLN A 109 -7.75 -12.39 -3.47
C GLN A 109 -7.48 -13.14 -2.16
N GLY A 110 -6.86 -12.54 -1.14
CA GLY A 110 -6.72 -13.16 0.20
C GLY A 110 -5.66 -14.26 0.32
N LYS A 111 -5.29 -14.93 -0.78
CA LYS A 111 -4.29 -16.01 -0.80
C LYS A 111 -3.12 -15.71 -1.71
N SER A 112 -1.90 -15.95 -1.21
CA SER A 112 -0.66 -15.88 -2.00
C SER A 112 -0.01 -17.27 -1.98
N PRO A 113 0.21 -17.93 -3.14
CA PRO A 113 0.87 -19.24 -3.17
C PRO A 113 2.24 -19.17 -2.46
N GLY A 114 2.43 -20.02 -1.43
CA GLY A 114 3.70 -20.17 -0.72
C GLY A 114 4.07 -19.08 0.29
N PHE A 115 3.23 -18.07 0.51
CA PHE A 115 3.51 -16.96 1.43
C PHE A 115 2.26 -16.53 2.19
N ASP A 116 1.83 -17.36 3.15
CA ASP A 116 0.81 -16.95 4.11
C ASP A 116 1.47 -16.11 5.22
N PHE A 117 1.70 -14.83 4.92
CA PHE A 117 2.17 -13.86 5.92
C PHE A 117 1.07 -13.50 6.93
N LEU A 118 -0.15 -14.01 6.75
CA LEU A 118 -1.27 -13.75 7.61
C LEU A 118 -1.22 -14.72 8.77
N LYS A 119 -1.21 -14.17 9.98
CA LYS A 119 -1.44 -14.95 11.21
C LYS A 119 -2.78 -15.69 11.08
N ALA A 120 -2.92 -16.77 11.85
CA ALA A 120 -4.12 -17.61 11.94
C ALA A 120 -5.41 -16.85 11.61
N GLU A 121 -6.17 -17.38 10.64
CA GLU A 121 -7.41 -16.75 10.17
C GLU A 121 -8.37 -16.46 11.33
N SER A 122 -8.87 -15.23 11.37
CA SER A 122 -9.96 -14.89 12.28
C SER A 122 -11.19 -15.73 11.96
N GLU A 123 -12.05 -15.96 12.96
CA GLU A 123 -13.32 -16.67 12.73
C GLU A 123 -14.19 -15.97 11.69
N THR A 124 -14.14 -14.63 11.61
CA THR A 124 -14.79 -13.85 10.55
C THR A 124 -14.23 -14.19 9.17
N ALA A 125 -12.90 -14.24 9.03
CA ALA A 125 -12.24 -14.56 7.77
C ALA A 125 -12.60 -15.97 7.31
N LYS A 126 -12.54 -16.97 8.20
CA LYS A 126 -12.93 -18.36 7.90
C LYS A 126 -14.36 -18.46 7.40
N LYS A 127 -15.32 -17.85 8.12
CA LYS A 127 -16.74 -17.84 7.71
C LYS A 127 -16.94 -17.23 6.34
N LEU A 128 -16.15 -16.20 5.99
CA LEU A 128 -16.23 -15.57 4.67
C LEU A 128 -15.61 -16.48 3.59
N THR A 129 -14.45 -17.09 3.86
CA THR A 129 -13.83 -18.08 2.97
C THR A 129 -14.79 -19.23 2.69
N ASP A 130 -15.38 -19.84 3.73
CA ASP A 130 -16.33 -20.96 3.59
C ASP A 130 -17.54 -20.57 2.73
N ARG A 131 -18.05 -19.34 2.92
CA ARG A 131 -19.16 -18.81 2.13
C ARG A 131 -18.78 -18.61 0.66
N LEU A 132 -17.54 -18.19 0.36
CA LEU A 132 -17.06 -18.04 -1.01
C LEU A 132 -16.90 -19.41 -1.68
N LEU A 133 -16.35 -20.39 -0.97
CA LEU A 133 -16.24 -21.77 -1.46
C LEU A 133 -17.61 -22.40 -1.75
N GLN A 134 -18.59 -22.22 -0.86
CA GLN A 134 -19.98 -22.69 -1.06
C GLN A 134 -20.66 -22.04 -2.28
N LYS A 135 -20.21 -20.86 -2.70
CA LYS A 135 -20.69 -20.16 -3.90
C LYS A 135 -19.98 -20.61 -5.19
N GLY A 136 -19.06 -21.57 -5.12
CA GLY A 136 -18.35 -22.11 -6.28
C GLY A 136 -17.05 -21.38 -6.64
N PHE A 137 -16.56 -20.48 -5.78
CA PHE A 137 -15.21 -19.91 -5.96
C PHE A 137 -14.15 -20.97 -5.65
N THR A 138 -13.05 -20.94 -6.38
CA THR A 138 -11.90 -21.80 -6.08
C THR A 138 -11.17 -21.32 -4.82
N GLU A 139 -10.35 -22.18 -4.21
CA GLU A 139 -9.52 -21.84 -3.05
C GLU A 139 -8.51 -20.69 -3.29
N HIS A 140 -8.27 -20.33 -4.56
CA HIS A 140 -7.43 -19.19 -4.92
C HIS A 140 -8.23 -17.90 -5.12
N GLN A 141 -9.54 -18.02 -5.31
CA GLN A 141 -10.45 -16.88 -5.46
C GLN A 141 -11.20 -16.55 -4.16
N ALA A 142 -11.39 -17.56 -3.31
CA ALA A 142 -11.96 -17.46 -1.97
C ALA A 142 -10.90 -16.96 -0.99
#